data_AF-A0A0F9MJG7-F1
#
_entry.id   AF-A0A0F9MJG7-F1
#
_cell.length_a   1.000
_cell.length_b   1.000
_cell.length_c   1.000
_cell.angle_alpha   90.00
_cell.angle_beta   90.00
_cell.angle_gamma   90.00
#
_symmetry.space_group_name_H-M   'P 1'
#
loop_
_entity.id
_entity.type
_entity.pdbx_description
1 polymer ?
#
loop_
_entity_poly.entity_id
_entity_poly.type
_entity_poly.pdbx_seq_one_letter_code
_entity_poly.pdbx_strand_id
1 'polypeptide(L)'
;MGMYTELHFNSELKLNTPDDIISILKNMVGDMDEIPAPLPNHPLFSTGRWRFMLRSDSYYFAADTHSTLRFDEIAGSWFLCIRTNLKNYGGEIEKFVSWIMPYLNKSNGDFLGFERYEETETPTLIYMEENDVALC
;
A
#
# COMPACT_ATOMS: atom_id res chain seq x y z
N MET A 1 -0.02 22.37 -12.97
CA MET A 1 1.03 21.60 -12.25
C MET A 1 0.34 20.74 -11.22
N GLY A 2 0.89 19.56 -10.90
CA GLY A 2 0.24 18.67 -9.97
C GLY A 2 1.19 18.14 -8.92
N MET A 3 0.73 18.16 -7.68
CA MET A 3 1.50 17.96 -6.46
C MET A 3 1.58 16.48 -6.11
N TYR A 4 2.71 16.03 -5.58
CA TYR A 4 2.97 14.64 -5.25
C TYR A 4 2.91 14.37 -3.74
N THR A 5 2.64 13.12 -3.41
CA THR A 5 2.65 12.59 -2.04
C THR A 5 3.49 11.32 -2.06
N GLU A 6 4.51 11.23 -1.21
CA GLU A 6 5.26 9.99 -1.02
C GLU A 6 4.57 9.10 0.00
N LEU A 7 4.69 7.79 -0.20
CA LEU A 7 4.26 6.75 0.71
C LEU A 7 5.47 5.86 1.04
N HIS A 8 5.75 5.72 2.32
CA HIS A 8 6.66 4.71 2.85
C HIS A 8 5.89 3.80 3.79
N PHE A 9 5.76 2.53 3.43
CA PHE A 9 4.90 1.59 4.16
C PHE A 9 5.53 0.20 4.16
N ASN A 10 5.62 -0.44 5.33
CA ASN A 10 6.23 -1.77 5.44
C ASN A 10 5.43 -2.66 6.39
N SER A 11 5.04 -3.85 5.92
CA SER A 11 4.34 -4.82 6.76
C SER A 11 4.54 -6.26 6.30
N GLU A 12 4.49 -7.15 7.27
CA GLU A 12 4.25 -8.57 7.04
C GLU A 12 2.74 -8.80 6.78
N LEU A 13 2.42 -9.71 5.86
CA LEU A 13 1.06 -10.17 5.61
C LEU A 13 0.73 -11.39 6.47
N LYS A 14 -0.54 -11.56 6.81
CA LYS A 14 -1.03 -12.74 7.52
C LYS A 14 -0.72 -14.02 6.73
N LEU A 15 -0.41 -15.11 7.44
CA LEU A 15 -0.10 -16.41 6.83
C LEU A 15 -1.22 -16.96 5.93
N ASN A 16 -2.47 -16.60 6.22
CA ASN A 16 -3.64 -17.02 5.47
C ASN A 16 -4.12 -15.97 4.46
N THR A 17 -3.26 -15.02 4.07
CA THR A 17 -3.60 -14.03 3.04
C THR A 17 -3.92 -14.75 1.73
N PRO A 18 -5.11 -14.54 1.13
CA PRO A 18 -5.51 -15.22 -0.08
C PRO A 18 -4.60 -14.97 -1.30
N ASP A 19 -4.45 -15.98 -2.17
CA ASP A 19 -3.56 -15.93 -3.34
C ASP A 19 -3.96 -14.85 -4.36
N ASP A 20 -5.24 -14.51 -4.45
CA ASP A 20 -5.74 -13.41 -5.30
C ASP A 20 -5.23 -12.04 -4.81
N ILE A 21 -5.21 -11.82 -3.49
CA ILE A 21 -4.61 -10.62 -2.88
C ILE A 21 -3.11 -10.56 -3.14
N ILE A 22 -2.39 -11.68 -2.99
CA ILE A 22 -0.98 -11.77 -3.32
C ILE A 22 -0.75 -11.46 -4.81
N SER A 23 -1.59 -11.98 -5.70
CA SER A 23 -1.49 -11.72 -7.15
C SER A 23 -1.73 -10.25 -7.49
N ILE A 24 -2.67 -9.60 -6.83
CA ILE A 24 -2.92 -8.15 -6.96
C ILE A 24 -1.68 -7.36 -6.51
N LEU A 25 -1.11 -7.68 -5.36
CA LEU A 25 0.10 -7.01 -4.88
C LEU A 25 1.28 -7.21 -5.84
N LYS A 26 1.49 -8.43 -6.35
CA LYS A 26 2.50 -8.72 -7.39
C LYS A 26 2.31 -7.84 -8.63
N ASN A 27 1.08 -7.66 -9.08
CA ASN A 27 0.78 -6.77 -10.20
C ASN A 27 1.09 -5.30 -9.88
N MET A 28 0.74 -4.85 -8.67
CA MET A 28 0.96 -3.47 -8.22
C MET A 28 2.45 -3.13 -8.06
N VAL A 29 3.27 -4.05 -7.55
CA VAL A 29 4.74 -3.87 -7.43
C VAL A 29 5.47 -4.10 -8.76
N GLY A 30 4.80 -4.70 -9.76
CA GLY A 30 5.34 -4.90 -11.11
C GLY A 30 5.99 -6.26 -11.35
N ASP A 31 5.84 -7.21 -10.44
CA ASP A 31 6.31 -8.61 -10.60
C ASP A 31 5.41 -9.43 -11.53
N MET A 32 4.22 -8.91 -11.88
CA MET A 32 3.26 -9.54 -12.76
C MET A 32 2.61 -8.51 -13.68
N ASP A 33 2.60 -8.73 -14.99
CA ASP A 33 1.96 -7.81 -15.94
C ASP A 33 0.46 -8.05 -16.09
N GLU A 34 0.00 -9.29 -15.99
CA GLU A 34 -1.41 -9.65 -16.12
C GLU A 34 -2.25 -9.03 -15.01
N ILE A 35 -3.38 -8.41 -15.37
CA ILE A 35 -4.32 -7.86 -14.38
C ILE A 35 -5.08 -9.02 -13.75
N PRO A 36 -4.99 -9.23 -12.42
CA PRO A 36 -5.72 -10.30 -11.76
C PRO A 36 -7.22 -10.08 -11.87
N ALA A 37 -7.98 -11.18 -12.00
CA ALA A 37 -9.43 -11.17 -12.00
C ALA A 37 -9.96 -12.31 -11.11
N PRO A 38 -11.04 -12.09 -10.33
CA PRO A 38 -11.78 -10.82 -10.18
C PRO A 38 -11.04 -9.80 -9.30
N LEU A 39 -11.31 -8.50 -9.50
CA LEU A 39 -10.86 -7.46 -8.58
C LEU A 39 -11.80 -7.37 -7.36
N PRO A 40 -11.28 -7.09 -6.16
CA PRO A 40 -12.11 -6.89 -4.97
C PRO A 40 -13.08 -5.72 -5.16
N ASN A 41 -14.25 -5.80 -4.52
CA ASN A 41 -15.19 -4.68 -4.44
C ASN A 41 -14.69 -3.64 -3.42
N HIS A 42 -13.69 -2.85 -3.80
CA HIS A 42 -13.11 -1.80 -2.97
C HIS A 42 -12.87 -0.52 -3.79
N PRO A 43 -13.11 0.69 -3.23
CA PRO A 43 -12.93 1.97 -3.95
C PRO A 43 -11.56 2.18 -4.59
N LEU A 44 -10.51 1.54 -4.06
CA LEU A 44 -9.17 1.53 -4.64
C LEU A 44 -9.19 1.12 -6.12
N PHE A 45 -9.89 0.04 -6.45
CA PHE A 45 -9.88 -0.57 -7.79
C PHE A 45 -10.68 0.22 -8.83
N SER A 46 -11.43 1.23 -8.39
CA SER A 46 -12.11 2.20 -9.24
C SER A 46 -11.23 3.43 -9.56
N THR A 47 -10.06 3.56 -8.93
CA THR A 47 -9.14 4.66 -9.22
C THR A 47 -8.36 4.38 -10.51
N GLY A 48 -7.97 5.44 -11.23
CA GLY A 48 -7.25 5.27 -12.50
C GLY A 48 -5.81 4.75 -12.36
N ARG A 49 -5.24 4.77 -11.14
CA ARG A 49 -3.81 4.53 -10.91
C ARG A 49 -3.48 3.34 -10.01
N TRP A 50 -4.47 2.65 -9.44
CA TRP A 50 -4.22 1.59 -8.46
C TRP A 50 -3.17 0.56 -8.95
N ARG A 51 -3.20 0.20 -10.23
CA ARG A 51 -2.31 -0.81 -10.82
C ARG A 51 -0.83 -0.43 -10.78
N PHE A 52 -0.51 0.86 -10.81
CA PHE A 52 0.87 1.34 -10.89
C PHE A 52 1.24 2.30 -9.76
N MET A 53 0.34 2.49 -8.79
CA MET A 53 0.58 3.42 -7.70
C MET A 53 1.81 3.04 -6.87
N LEU A 54 2.11 1.75 -6.68
CA LEU A 54 3.26 1.30 -5.87
C LEU A 54 4.61 1.42 -6.59
N ARG A 55 4.60 1.69 -7.89
CA ARG A 55 5.79 1.85 -8.74
C ARG A 55 5.86 3.23 -9.40
N SER A 56 5.06 4.16 -8.90
CA SER A 56 5.07 5.55 -9.36
C SER A 56 6.24 6.31 -8.74
N ASP A 57 6.74 7.29 -9.48
CA ASP A 57 7.89 8.10 -9.10
C ASP A 57 7.83 9.52 -9.68
N SER A 58 8.66 10.40 -9.13
CA SER A 58 8.83 11.80 -9.52
C SER A 58 10.15 12.35 -8.99
N TYR A 59 10.58 13.48 -9.56
CA TYR A 59 11.79 14.20 -9.13
C TYR A 59 11.60 15.06 -7.86
N TYR A 60 10.42 15.06 -7.25
CA TYR A 60 10.09 15.93 -6.11
C TYR A 60 10.55 15.37 -4.76
N PHE A 61 10.86 14.08 -4.70
CA PHE A 61 11.36 13.43 -3.51
C PHE A 61 12.77 12.88 -3.77
N ALA A 62 13.67 13.05 -2.81
CA ALA A 62 15.00 12.44 -2.84
C ALA A 62 14.90 10.96 -2.43
N ALA A 63 14.13 10.18 -3.19
CA ALA A 63 13.82 8.78 -2.91
C ALA A 63 14.12 7.92 -4.13
N ASP A 64 14.78 6.79 -3.90
CA ASP A 64 14.78 5.68 -4.86
C ASP A 64 13.47 4.93 -4.65
N THR A 65 12.46 5.20 -5.48
CA THR A 65 11.15 4.53 -5.37
C THR A 65 11.30 3.08 -5.76
N HIS A 66 11.12 2.21 -4.79
CA HIS A 66 11.26 0.78 -4.96
C HIS A 66 10.33 0.07 -4.00
N SER A 67 9.27 -0.52 -4.54
CA SER A 67 8.33 -1.35 -3.78
C SER A 67 8.53 -2.81 -4.15
N THR A 68 8.50 -3.69 -3.15
CA THR A 68 8.74 -5.12 -3.31
C THR A 68 7.74 -5.94 -2.51
N LEU A 69 7.46 -7.14 -3.02
CA LEU A 69 6.69 -8.16 -2.32
C LEU A 69 7.54 -9.44 -2.28
N ARG A 70 8.08 -9.79 -1.11
CA ARG A 70 9.02 -10.89 -0.96
C ARG A 70 8.45 -11.97 -0.05
N PHE A 71 8.47 -13.22 -0.50
CA PHE A 71 8.17 -14.36 0.37
C PHE A 71 9.41 -14.71 1.20
N ASP A 72 9.22 -14.86 2.51
CA ASP A 72 10.27 -15.29 3.43
C ASP A 72 10.04 -16.75 3.83
N GLU A 73 10.93 -17.64 3.41
CA GLU A 73 10.78 -19.10 3.64
C GLU A 73 10.89 -19.50 5.11
N ILE A 74 11.57 -18.69 5.94
CA ILE A 74 11.74 -18.98 7.37
C ILE A 74 10.48 -18.60 8.13
N ALA A 75 9.91 -17.43 7.84
CA ALA A 75 8.65 -16.98 8.43
C ALA A 75 7.41 -17.66 7.81
N GLY A 76 7.52 -18.13 6.56
CA GLY A 76 6.39 -18.65 5.79
C GLY A 76 5.38 -17.57 5.39
N SER A 77 5.82 -16.31 5.33
CA SER A 77 4.96 -15.14 5.13
C SER A 77 5.50 -14.21 4.06
N TRP A 78 4.60 -13.36 3.53
CA TRP A 78 4.94 -12.32 2.56
C TRP A 78 5.25 -11.00 3.27
N PHE A 79 6.33 -10.35 2.86
CA PHE A 79 6.72 -9.02 3.32
C PHE A 79 6.50 -8.03 2.19
N LEU A 80 5.69 -7.02 2.46
CA LEU A 80 5.40 -5.91 1.57
C LEU A 80 6.19 -4.69 2.04
N CYS A 81 7.08 -4.20 1.19
CA CYS A 81 7.82 -2.97 1.39
C CYS A 81 7.46 -1.99 0.28
N ILE A 82 7.04 -0.79 0.64
CA ILE A 82 6.56 0.22 -0.30
C ILE A 82 7.38 1.48 -0.13
N ARG A 83 7.92 1.95 -1.26
CA ARG A 83 8.46 3.29 -1.38
C ARG A 83 8.08 3.84 -2.74
N THR A 84 7.15 4.77 -2.75
CA THR A 84 6.60 5.35 -3.99
C THR A 84 6.22 6.80 -3.76
N ASN A 85 6.03 7.56 -4.84
CA ASN A 85 5.38 8.85 -4.78
C ASN A 85 4.47 9.04 -6.01
N LEU A 86 3.33 9.69 -5.80
CA LEU A 86 2.30 9.84 -6.83
C LEU A 86 1.45 11.09 -6.60
N LYS A 87 0.72 11.48 -7.65
CA LYS A 87 -0.36 12.47 -7.52
C LYS A 87 -1.58 11.80 -6.89
N ASN A 88 -1.72 11.95 -5.58
CA ASN A 88 -2.76 11.30 -4.76
C ASN A 88 -4.15 11.97 -4.89
N TYR A 89 -4.57 12.37 -6.09
CA TYR A 89 -5.83 13.11 -6.29
C TYR A 89 -7.08 12.27 -6.11
N GLY A 90 -6.95 10.98 -6.34
CA GLY A 90 -8.01 10.03 -6.10
C GLY A 90 -8.01 9.52 -4.67
N GLY A 91 -7.14 10.00 -3.77
CA GLY A 91 -6.94 9.39 -2.45
C GLY A 91 -6.57 7.91 -2.56
N GLU A 92 -5.73 7.58 -3.55
CA GLU A 92 -5.23 6.24 -3.80
C GLU A 92 -4.48 5.67 -2.59
N ILE A 93 -3.69 6.49 -1.89
CA ILE A 93 -2.91 6.07 -0.71
C ILE A 93 -3.84 5.60 0.42
N GLU A 94 -4.82 6.41 0.79
CA GLU A 94 -5.77 6.13 1.85
C GLU A 94 -6.62 4.91 1.51
N LYS A 95 -7.05 4.80 0.25
CA LYS A 95 -7.78 3.63 -0.25
C LYS A 95 -6.92 2.37 -0.26
N PHE A 96 -5.63 2.49 -0.54
CA PHE A 96 -4.71 1.36 -0.50
C PHE A 96 -4.51 0.88 0.93
N VAL A 97 -4.23 1.80 1.86
CA VAL A 97 -4.06 1.50 3.28
C VAL A 97 -5.32 0.82 3.84
N SER A 98 -6.49 1.39 3.59
CA SER A 98 -7.79 0.82 4.00
C SER A 98 -8.02 -0.59 3.42
N TRP A 99 -7.65 -0.81 2.16
CA TRP A 99 -7.82 -2.11 1.51
C TRP A 99 -6.88 -3.18 2.06
N ILE A 100 -5.62 -2.84 2.33
CA ILE A 100 -4.60 -3.82 2.71
C ILE A 100 -4.65 -4.19 4.20
N MET A 101 -5.13 -3.28 5.06
CA MET A 101 -5.21 -3.43 6.51
C MET A 101 -5.72 -4.81 6.99
N PRO A 102 -6.83 -5.36 6.46
CA PRO A 102 -7.34 -6.67 6.89
C PRO A 102 -6.36 -7.84 6.70
N TYR A 103 -5.36 -7.69 5.82
CA TYR A 103 -4.38 -8.72 5.47
C TYR A 103 -3.04 -8.56 6.18
N LEU A 104 -2.85 -7.52 7.00
CA LEU A 104 -1.59 -7.27 7.68
C LEU A 104 -1.46 -8.09 8.96
N ASN A 105 -0.27 -8.65 9.22
CA ASN A 105 0.07 -9.28 10.49
C ASN A 105 0.46 -8.21 11.53
N LYS A 106 -0.51 -7.38 11.93
CA LYS A 106 -0.33 -6.22 12.81
C LYS A 106 -1.46 -6.12 13.82
N SER A 107 -1.15 -5.58 14.99
CA SER A 107 -2.11 -5.26 16.06
C SER A 107 -2.49 -3.79 16.01
N ASN A 108 -3.65 -3.44 16.59
CA ASN A 108 -4.09 -2.04 16.68
C ASN A 108 -3.02 -1.17 17.34
N GLY A 109 -2.78 0.01 16.78
CA GLY A 109 -1.74 0.94 17.22
C GLY A 109 -0.33 0.64 16.67
N ASP A 110 -0.13 -0.48 15.97
CA ASP A 110 1.17 -0.75 15.34
C ASP A 110 1.47 0.25 14.24
N PHE A 111 2.73 0.68 14.17
CA PHE A 111 3.21 1.55 13.09
C PHE A 111 3.29 0.79 11.76
N LEU A 112 2.76 1.42 10.70
CA LEU A 112 2.76 0.88 9.34
C LEU A 112 3.68 1.65 8.40
N GLY A 113 3.89 2.95 8.66
CA GLY A 113 4.62 3.81 7.74
C GLY A 113 4.22 5.27 7.86
N PHE A 114 4.48 6.03 6.81
CA PHE A 114 4.08 7.42 6.72
C PHE A 114 3.79 7.83 5.28
N GLU A 115 3.01 8.88 5.13
CA GLU A 115 2.91 9.66 3.91
C GLU A 115 3.45 11.06 4.12
N ARG A 116 3.98 11.68 3.06
CA ARG A 116 4.42 13.07 3.13
C ARG A 116 4.07 13.80 1.84
N TYR A 117 3.40 14.92 2.00
CA TYR A 117 3.08 15.81 0.89
C TYR A 117 4.31 16.67 0.53
N GLU A 118 4.54 16.92 -0.76
CA GLU A 118 5.78 17.54 -1.23
C GLU A 118 6.10 18.93 -0.65
N GLU A 119 5.07 19.69 -0.24
CA GLU A 119 5.23 21.02 0.38
C GLU A 119 5.32 20.97 1.92
N THR A 120 5.33 19.76 2.51
CA THR A 120 5.40 19.57 3.95
C THR A 120 6.71 18.92 4.37
N GLU A 121 7.34 19.48 5.40
CA GLU A 121 8.52 18.87 6.01
C GLU A 121 8.16 17.70 6.93
N THR A 122 7.01 17.81 7.62
CA THR A 122 6.57 16.82 8.60
C THR A 122 5.68 15.76 7.95
N PRO A 123 6.01 14.46 8.04
CA PRO A 123 5.17 13.40 7.51
C PRO A 123 3.94 13.14 8.40
N THR A 124 2.88 12.62 7.80
CA THR A 124 1.72 12.05 8.50
C THR A 124 1.97 10.57 8.74
N LEU A 125 1.96 10.15 10.01
CA LEU A 125 2.23 8.77 10.40
C LEU A 125 0.97 7.91 10.20
N ILE A 126 1.18 6.68 9.73
CA ILE A 126 0.14 5.69 9.47
C ILE A 126 0.28 4.58 10.51
N TYR A 127 -0.82 4.31 11.21
CA TYR A 127 -0.94 3.27 12.22
C TYR A 127 -2.06 2.30 11.84
N MET A 128 -1.99 1.09 12.40
CA MET A 128 -3.10 0.15 12.36
C MET A 128 -4.25 0.71 13.19
N GLU A 129 -5.37 1.04 12.55
CA GLU A 129 -6.55 1.59 13.22
C GLU A 129 -7.23 0.53 14.09
N GLU A 130 -7.85 0.97 15.19
CA GLU A 130 -8.81 0.12 15.89
C GLU A 130 -9.98 -0.16 14.94
N ASN A 131 -10.29 -1.44 14.73
CA ASN A 131 -11.62 -1.80 14.27
C ASN A 131 -12.59 -1.34 15.37
N ASP A 132 -13.12 -0.13 15.25
CA ASP A 132 -14.32 0.28 15.93
C ASP A 132 -15.43 -0.66 15.43
N VAL A 133 -15.57 -1.80 16.10
CA VAL A 133 -16.82 -2.54 16.08
C VAL A 133 -17.79 -1.63 16.81
N ALA A 134 -18.38 -0.70 16.05
CA ALA A 134 -19.47 0.11 16.52
C ALA A 134 -20.56 -0.84 17.02
N LEU A 135 -20.63 -0.98 18.34
CA LEU A 135 -21.78 -1.49 19.06
C LEU A 135 -22.97 -0.61 18.67
N CYS A 136 -23.79 -1.09 17.73
CA CYS A 136 -25.16 -0.65 17.49
C CYS A 136 -26.02 -1.87 17.13
#